data_AF-A0A959EM44-F1
#
_entry.id   AF-A0A959EM44-F1
#
_cell.length_a   1.000
_cell.length_b   1.000
_cell.length_c   1.000
_cell.angle_alpha   90.00
_cell.angle_beta   90.00
_cell.angle_gamma   90.00
#
_symmetry.space_group_name_H-M   'P 1'
#
loop_
_entity.id
_entity.type
_entity.pdbx_description
1 polymer ?
#
loop_
_entity_poly.entity_id
_entity_poly.type
_entity_poly.pdbx_seq_one_letter_code
_entity_poly.pdbx_strand_id
1 'polypeptide(L)'
;DFGEVSRGMDEEEVVAETARCLHCGDCFSCGNCYNFCPDAAIHIDEEGRLRIDYDYCKGCGICVQECPCSAMQFQLTEAVL
;
A
#
# COMPACT_ATOMS: atom_id res chain seq x y z
N ASP A 1 25.39 8.15 12.89
CA ASP A 1 25.59 6.90 13.61
C ASP A 1 25.15 5.77 12.70
N PHE A 2 25.98 4.75 12.50
CA PHE A 2 25.70 3.61 11.59
C PHE A 2 25.17 2.42 12.38
N GLY A 3 24.25 2.69 13.32
CA GLY A 3 23.51 1.65 14.02
C GLY A 3 22.61 0.89 13.06
N GLU A 4 22.32 -0.37 13.39
CA GLU A 4 21.37 -1.19 12.67
C GLU A 4 20.00 -0.50 12.60
N VAL A 5 19.48 -0.31 11.38
CA VAL A 5 18.19 0.35 11.11
C VAL A 5 17.03 -0.64 11.23
N SER A 6 17.30 -1.92 11.00
CA SER A 6 16.34 -3.02 11.06
C SER A 6 16.30 -3.64 12.45
N ARG A 7 15.61 -2.99 13.39
CA ARG A 7 15.16 -3.69 14.60
C ARG A 7 14.07 -4.70 14.20
N GLY A 8 14.14 -5.91 14.73
CA GLY A 8 13.04 -6.87 14.64
C GLY A 8 11.80 -6.35 15.38
N MET A 9 10.64 -6.90 15.04
CA MET A 9 9.39 -6.61 15.73
C MET A 9 9.41 -7.20 17.14
N ASP A 10 8.83 -6.50 18.11
CA ASP A 10 8.57 -7.08 19.43
C ASP A 10 7.38 -8.07 19.40
N GLU A 11 7.15 -8.78 20.50
CA GLU A 11 6.10 -9.80 20.56
C GLU A 11 4.69 -9.20 20.36
N GLU A 12 4.46 -7.98 20.86
CA GLU A 12 3.17 -7.29 20.72
C GLU A 12 2.93 -6.88 19.27
N GLU A 13 3.95 -6.32 18.62
CA GLU A 13 3.94 -5.95 17.20
C GLU A 13 3.70 -7.17 16.30
N VAL A 14 4.37 -8.29 16.57
CA VAL A 14 4.17 -9.54 15.80
C VAL A 14 2.73 -10.01 15.94
N VAL A 15 2.18 -10.06 17.15
CA VAL A 15 0.80 -10.51 17.38
C VAL A 15 -0.19 -9.59 16.66
N ALA A 16 0.02 -8.28 16.74
CA ALA A 16 -0.84 -7.30 16.06
C ALA A 16 -0.79 -7.45 14.53
N GLU A 17 0.39 -7.63 13.95
CA GLU A 17 0.56 -7.83 12.51
C GLU A 17 -0.06 -9.15 12.03
N THR A 18 0.18 -10.25 12.75
CA THR A 18 -0.32 -11.58 12.38
C THR A 18 -1.85 -11.68 12.49
N ALA A 19 -2.48 -10.83 13.29
CA ALA A 19 -3.94 -10.78 13.43
C ALA A 19 -4.64 -10.05 12.27
N ARG A 20 -3.91 -9.41 11.35
CA ARG A 20 -4.50 -8.68 10.23
C ARG A 20 -5.11 -9.64 9.21
N CYS A 21 -6.37 -9.43 8.86
CA CYS A 21 -7.01 -10.19 7.79
C CYS A 21 -6.61 -9.62 6.43
N LEU A 22 -5.82 -10.36 5.64
CA LEU A 22 -5.43 -9.92 4.30
C LEU A 22 -6.33 -10.48 3.19
N HIS A 23 -7.55 -10.94 3.52
CA HIS A 23 -8.40 -11.70 2.59
C HIS A 23 -9.76 -11.07 2.28
N CYS A 24 -10.35 -10.28 3.18
CA CYS A 24 -11.77 -9.90 3.09
C CYS A 24 -12.10 -8.78 2.08
N GLY A 25 -11.13 -8.28 1.31
CA GLY A 25 -11.37 -7.18 0.37
C GLY A 25 -11.16 -5.78 0.93
N ASP A 26 -11.03 -5.65 2.26
CA ASP A 26 -10.85 -4.35 2.91
C ASP A 26 -9.38 -3.93 2.98
N CYS A 27 -9.12 -2.63 2.89
CA CYS A 27 -7.78 -2.09 3.05
C CYS A 27 -7.43 -1.98 4.54
N PHE A 28 -6.34 -2.64 4.95
CA PHE A 28 -5.81 -2.57 6.31
C PHE A 28 -4.55 -1.70 6.45
N SER A 29 -4.25 -0.84 5.47
CA SER A 29 -3.03 -0.02 5.43
C SER A 29 -1.73 -0.84 5.58
N CYS A 30 -1.56 -1.92 4.80
CA CYS A 30 -0.33 -2.73 4.84
C CYS A 30 0.89 -2.07 4.21
N GLY A 31 0.69 -1.01 3.43
CA GLY A 31 1.78 -0.25 2.83
C GLY A 31 2.39 -0.89 1.58
N ASN A 32 1.94 -2.08 1.14
CA ASN A 32 2.46 -2.68 -0.10
C ASN A 32 2.30 -1.76 -1.30
N CYS A 33 1.12 -1.16 -1.49
CA CYS A 33 0.92 -0.25 -2.61
C CYS A 33 1.87 0.96 -2.55
N TYR A 34 2.15 1.49 -1.36
CA TYR A 34 3.13 2.55 -1.15
C TYR A 34 4.55 2.11 -1.52
N ASN A 35 4.98 0.95 -1.02
CA ASN A 35 6.34 0.43 -1.25
C ASN A 35 6.60 0.07 -2.73
N PHE A 36 5.58 -0.42 -3.44
CA PHE A 36 5.71 -0.86 -4.82
C PHE A 36 5.35 0.20 -5.87
N CYS A 37 4.90 1.40 -5.47
CA CYS A 37 4.63 2.47 -6.42
C CYS A 37 5.95 3.01 -7.02
N PRO A 38 6.23 2.80 -8.32
CA PRO A 38 7.50 3.24 -8.91
C PRO A 38 7.61 4.76 -9.01
N ASP A 39 6.46 5.45 -9.07
CA ASP A 39 6.37 6.90 -9.20
C ASP A 39 6.15 7.62 -7.86
N ALA A 40 6.17 6.89 -6.73
CA ALA A 40 5.89 7.42 -5.39
C ALA A 40 4.58 8.24 -5.29
N ALA A 41 3.57 7.87 -6.09
CA ALA A 41 2.28 8.55 -6.16
C ALA A 41 1.30 8.16 -5.03
N ILE A 42 1.77 7.47 -3.99
CA ILE A 42 0.95 7.05 -2.85
C ILE A 42 1.53 7.69 -1.58
N HIS A 43 0.67 8.25 -0.74
CA HIS A 43 1.04 8.85 0.54
C HIS A 43 0.11 8.38 1.66
N ILE A 44 0.50 8.68 2.90
CA ILE A 44 -0.31 8.40 4.10
C ILE A 44 -0.95 9.73 4.51
N ASP A 45 -2.29 9.76 4.63
CA ASP A 45 -3.03 10.93 5.09
C ASP A 45 -2.93 11.14 6.61
N GLU A 46 -3.51 12.24 7.10
CA GLU A 46 -3.49 12.60 8.53
C GLU A 46 -4.16 11.55 9.42
N GLU A 47 -5.07 10.74 8.86
CA GLU A 47 -5.74 9.64 9.54
C GLU A 47 -5.02 8.29 9.38
N GLY A 48 -3.82 8.26 8.80
CA GLY A 48 -3.03 7.04 8.65
C GLY A 48 -3.49 6.13 7.50
N ARG A 49 -4.25 6.65 6.54
CA ARG A 49 -4.79 5.88 5.40
C ARG A 49 -3.95 6.13 4.14
N LEU A 50 -3.80 5.09 3.34
CA LEU A 50 -3.10 5.16 2.06
C LEU A 50 -3.97 5.86 1.02
N ARG A 51 -3.43 6.91 0.39
CA ARG A 51 -4.08 7.73 -0.64
C ARG A 51 -3.23 7.79 -1.90
N ILE A 52 -3.89 7.65 -3.05
CA ILE A 52 -3.27 7.81 -4.36
C ILE A 52 -3.41 9.27 -4.76
N ASP A 53 -2.29 9.91 -5.08
CA ASP A 53 -2.25 11.17 -5.80
C ASP A 53 -2.41 10.87 -7.30
N TYR A 54 -3.60 11.14 -7.82
CA TYR A 54 -3.92 10.87 -9.22
C TYR A 54 -3.26 11.85 -10.20
N ASP A 55 -2.80 13.02 -9.74
CA ASP A 55 -2.08 13.97 -10.59
C ASP A 55 -0.64 13.46 -10.85
N TYR A 56 -0.06 12.74 -9.88
CA TYR A 56 1.24 12.09 -10.03
C TYR A 56 1.18 10.68 -10.64
N CYS A 57 0.09 9.94 -10.42
CA CYS A 57 -0.07 8.55 -10.86
C CYS A 57 0.06 8.39 -12.39
N LYS A 58 0.87 7.41 -12.83
CA LYS A 58 1.03 7.06 -14.26
C LYS A 58 0.13 5.92 -14.74
N GLY A 59 -0.68 5.35 -13.85
CA GLY A 59 -1.62 4.28 -14.19
C GLY A 59 -0.95 2.94 -14.51
N CYS A 60 0.17 2.59 -13.86
CA CYS A 60 0.84 1.30 -14.10
C CYS A 60 0.10 0.09 -13.52
N GLY A 61 -0.79 0.29 -12.54
CA GLY A 61 -1.61 -0.78 -11.93
C GLY A 61 -0.87 -1.70 -10.95
N ILE A 62 0.43 -1.48 -10.68
CA ILE A 62 1.22 -2.32 -9.75
C ILE A 62 0.61 -2.30 -8.34
N CYS A 63 0.13 -1.15 -7.87
CA CYS A 63 -0.52 -1.05 -6.56
C CYS A 63 -1.76 -1.95 -6.41
N VAL A 64 -2.46 -2.24 -7.52
CA VAL A 64 -3.60 -3.17 -7.54
C VAL A 64 -3.11 -4.61 -7.50
N GLN A 65 -2.07 -4.94 -8.27
CA GLN A 65 -1.49 -6.30 -8.29
C GLN A 65 -0.88 -6.71 -6.95
N GLU A 66 -0.18 -5.79 -6.29
CA GLU A 66 0.54 -6.04 -5.04
C GLU A 66 -0.35 -5.92 -3.79
N CYS A 67 -1.62 -5.55 -3.96
CA CYS A 67 -2.56 -5.48 -2.84
C CYS A 67 -2.98 -6.92 -2.44
N PRO A 68 -2.54 -7.44 -1.27
CA PRO A 68 -2.87 -8.81 -0.88
C PRO A 68 -4.37 -9.00 -0.64
N CYS A 69 -5.06 -7.91 -0.26
CA CYS A 69 -6.48 -7.90 0.02
C CYS A 69 -7.34 -7.67 -1.23
N SER A 70 -6.76 -7.35 -2.38
CA SER A 70 -7.52 -6.91 -3.57
C SER A 70 -8.48 -5.74 -3.30
N ALA A 71 -8.09 -4.82 -2.41
CA ALA A 71 -8.91 -3.70 -1.92
C ALA A 71 -9.08 -2.54 -2.91
N MET A 72 -8.47 -2.65 -4.10
CA MET A 72 -8.50 -1.63 -5.14
C MET A 72 -8.73 -2.30 -6.50
N GLN A 73 -9.32 -1.56 -7.44
CA GLN A 73 -9.53 -2.03 -8.81
C GLN A 73 -8.89 -1.07 -9.79
N PHE A 74 -8.27 -1.62 -10.84
CA PHE A 74 -7.76 -0.83 -11.95
C PHE A 74 -8.89 -0.57 -12.95
N GLN A 75 -9.15 0.68 -13.30
CA GLN A 75 -10.13 1.08 -14.31
C GLN A 75 -9.39 1.65 -15.52
N LEU A 76 -9.57 1.02 -16.68
CA LEU A 76 -9.16 1.58 -17.95
C LEU A 76 -10.25 2.56 -18.40
N THR A 77 -9.98 3.85 -18.35
CA THR A 77 -10.79 4.83 -19.08
C THR A 77 -10.44 4.74 -20.56
N GLU A 78 -11.42 4.95 -21.44
CA GLU A 78 -11.23 4.86 -22.89
C GLU A 78 -9.99 5.66 -23.30
N ALA A 79 -9.07 4.99 -23.98
CA ALA A 79 -7.94 5.66 -24.60
C ALA A 79 -8.52 6.75 -25.51
N VAL A 80 -8.05 7.98 -25.34
CA VAL A 80 -8.32 9.06 -26.28
C VAL A 80 -7.73 8.61 -27.62
N LEU A 81 -8.58 8.02 -28.45
CA LEU A 81 -8.36 7.82 -29.88
C LEU A 81 -8.49 9.18 -30.59
#